data_AF-A0A377JK63-F1
#
_entry.id   AF-A0A377JK63-F1
#
_cell.length_a   1.000
_cell.length_b   1.000
_cell.length_c   1.000
_cell.angle_alpha   90.00
_cell.angle_beta   90.00
_cell.angle_gamma   90.00
#
_symmetry.space_group_name_H-M   'P 1'
#
loop_
_entity.id
_entity.type
_entity.pdbx_description
1 polymer ?
#
loop_
_entity_poly.entity_id
_entity_poly.type
_entity_poly.pdbx_seq_one_letter_code
_entity_poly.pdbx_strand_id
1 'polypeptide(L)'
;MGKHYTIEFKLQVLQPILNEKMSIREAARFYNIPSNALVGTWLKRFSDALFEQMISTFINTSFILGAIVFGLALPGLLFYRQKPVV
;
A
#
# COMPACT_ATOMS: atom_id res chain seq x y z
N MET A 1 32.04 -2.44 -4.39
CA MET A 1 31.42 -1.09 -4.43
C MET A 1 30.10 -1.20 -5.19
N GLY A 2 28.96 -1.11 -4.51
CA GLY A 2 27.65 -1.16 -5.16
C GLY A 2 27.33 0.19 -5.81
N LYS A 3 26.75 0.19 -7.01
CA LYS A 3 26.21 1.42 -7.61
C LYS A 3 24.98 1.84 -6.81
N HIS A 4 25.10 2.91 -6.03
CA HIS A 4 23.98 3.49 -5.29
C HIS A 4 23.20 4.40 -6.22
N TYR A 5 22.02 3.95 -6.64
CA TYR A 5 21.09 4.77 -7.41
C TYR A 5 20.17 5.54 -6.47
N THR A 6 20.00 6.83 -6.73
CA THR A 6 19.06 7.71 -6.04
C THR A 6 17.63 7.19 -6.16
N ILE A 7 16.80 7.48 -5.16
CA ILE A 7 15.38 7.05 -5.13
C ILE A 7 14.61 7.63 -6.33
N GLU A 8 14.86 8.89 -6.68
CA GLU A 8 14.23 9.56 -7.83
C GLU A 8 14.47 8.81 -9.15
N PHE A 9 15.71 8.39 -9.38
CA PHE A 9 16.06 7.60 -10.56
C PHE A 9 15.33 6.25 -10.58
N LYS A 10 15.24 5.57 -9.44
CA LYS A 10 14.49 4.30 -9.35
C LYS A 10 13.00 4.50 -9.67
N LEU A 11 12.40 5.60 -9.19
CA LEU A 11 11.00 5.92 -9.49
C LEU A 11 10.80 6.23 -10.98
N GLN A 12 11.71 6.98 -11.60
CA GLN A 12 11.66 7.27 -13.04
C GLN A 12 11.72 6.00 -13.89
N VAL A 13 12.52 5.00 -13.47
CA VAL A 13 12.63 3.69 -14.15
C VAL A 13 11.38 2.83 -13.92
N LEU A 14 10.83 2.82 -12.70
CA LEU A 14 9.69 1.97 -12.34
C LEU A 14 8.34 2.52 -12.84
N GLN A 15 8.17 3.83 -12.96
CA GLN A 15 6.90 4.45 -13.38
C GLN A 15 6.38 3.92 -14.74
N PRO A 16 7.18 3.85 -15.82
CA PRO A 16 6.72 3.30 -17.09
C PRO A 16 6.36 1.80 -17.00
N ILE A 17 7.04 1.04 -16.14
CA ILE A 17 6.80 -0.39 -15.93
C ILE A 17 5.47 -0.60 -15.19
N LEU A 18 5.21 0.19 -14.15
CA LEU A 18 3.96 0.14 -13.37
C LEU A 18 2.74 0.59 -14.19
N ASN A 19 2.94 1.49 -15.16
CA ASN A 19 1.91 1.92 -16.09
C ASN A 19 1.77 0.98 -17.31
N GLU A 20 2.40 -0.20 -17.29
CA GLU A 20 2.41 -1.19 -18.37
C GLU A 20 2.88 -0.64 -19.74
N LYS A 21 3.60 0.49 -19.75
CA LYS A 21 4.11 1.11 -20.99
C LYS A 21 5.39 0.46 -21.48
N MET A 22 6.11 -0.24 -20.61
CA MET A 22 7.43 -0.79 -20.92
C MET A 22 7.74 -2.01 -20.05
N SER A 23 8.32 -3.06 -20.63
CA SER A 23 8.77 -4.24 -19.87
C SER A 23 10.06 -3.96 -19.07
N ILE A 24 10.36 -4.79 -18.07
CA ILE A 24 11.60 -4.70 -17.27
C ILE A 24 12.84 -4.69 -18.17
N ARG A 25 12.85 -5.50 -19.24
CA ARG A 25 13.97 -5.63 -20.18
C ARG A 25 14.11 -4.39 -21.06
N GLU A 26 13.00 -3.82 -21.53
CA GLU A 26 13.01 -2.60 -22.33
C GLU A 26 13.42 -1.40 -21.50
N ALA A 27 12.93 -1.28 -20.26
CA ALA A 27 13.33 -0.22 -19.34
C ALA A 27 14.82 -0.30 -19.01
N ALA A 28 15.34 -1.50 -18.73
CA ALA A 28 16.76 -1.67 -18.48
C ALA A 28 17.63 -1.27 -19.70
N ARG A 29 17.19 -1.58 -20.93
CA ARG A 29 17.87 -1.13 -22.15
C ARG A 29 17.78 0.37 -22.36
N PHE A 30 16.60 0.96 -22.20
CA PHE A 30 16.35 2.40 -22.40
C PHE A 30 17.17 3.26 -21.42
N TYR A 31 17.21 2.85 -20.15
CA TYR A 31 17.98 3.54 -19.11
C TYR A 31 19.43 3.06 -18.97
N ASN A 32 19.91 2.22 -19.91
CA ASN A 32 21.26 1.67 -19.94
C ASN A 32 21.71 0.99 -18.64
N ILE A 33 20.77 0.28 -17.98
CA ILE A 33 21.01 -0.45 -16.73
C ILE A 33 21.62 -1.81 -17.09
N PRO A 34 22.81 -2.15 -16.55
CA PRO A 34 23.53 -3.37 -16.95
C PRO A 34 22.86 -4.68 -16.47
N SER A 35 21.93 -4.61 -15.52
CA SER A 35 21.29 -5.78 -14.94
C SER A 35 19.78 -5.61 -14.84
N ASN A 36 19.06 -6.43 -15.62
CA ASN A 36 17.60 -6.52 -15.57
C ASN A 36 17.12 -7.00 -14.20
N ALA A 37 17.91 -7.84 -13.51
CA ALA A 37 17.58 -8.37 -12.19
C ALA A 37 17.55 -7.29 -11.10
N LEU A 38 18.35 -6.23 -11.24
CA LEU A 38 18.30 -5.08 -10.34
C LEU A 38 16.95 -4.36 -10.43
N VAL A 39 16.45 -4.15 -11.65
CA VAL A 39 15.14 -3.52 -11.88
C VAL A 39 14.02 -4.39 -11.31
N GLY A 40 14.08 -5.71 -11.51
CA GLY A 40 13.14 -6.65 -10.91
C GLY A 40 13.14 -6.61 -9.37
N THR A 41 14.32 -6.46 -8.76
CA THR A 41 14.45 -6.33 -7.30
C THR A 41 13.84 -5.02 -6.79
N TRP A 42 14.03 -3.92 -7.52
CA TRP A 42 13.41 -2.63 -7.16
C TRP A 42 11.89 -2.69 -7.29
N LEU A 43 11.38 -3.33 -8.34
CA LEU A 43 9.94 -3.52 -8.55
C LEU A 43 9.31 -4.32 -7.41
N LYS A 44 9.93 -5.47 -7.06
CA LYS A 44 9.47 -6.30 -5.94
C LYS A 44 9.46 -5.51 -4.62
N ARG A 45 10.54 -4.76 -4.35
CA ARG A 45 10.63 -3.97 -3.12
C ARG A 45 9.59 -2.84 -3.07
N PHE A 46 9.22 -2.28 -4.22
CA PHE A 46 8.17 -1.27 -4.31
C PHE A 46 6.78 -1.88 -4.11
N SER A 47 6.50 -3.06 -4.68
CA SER A 47 5.23 -3.77 -4.45
C SER A 47 5.05 -4.21 -3.01
N ASP A 48 6.12 -4.68 -2.35
CA ASP A 48 6.08 -5.07 -0.94
C ASP A 48 5.73 -3.86 -0.05
N ALA A 49 6.36 -2.70 -0.31
CA ALA A 49 6.07 -1.46 0.42
C ALA A 49 4.63 -0.96 0.21
N LEU A 50 4.12 -1.04 -1.03
CA LEU A 50 2.72 -0.72 -1.34
C LEU A 50 1.76 -1.65 -0.61
N PHE A 51 2.05 -2.95 -0.59
CA PHE A 51 1.22 -3.95 0.10
C PHE A 51 1.16 -3.69 1.61
N GLU A 52 2.30 -3.43 2.24
CA GLU A 52 2.37 -3.05 3.66
C GLU A 52 1.56 -1.77 3.96
N GLN A 53 1.64 -0.77 3.08
CA GLN A 53 0.83 0.45 3.20
C GLN A 53 -0.67 0.17 3.06
N MET A 54 -1.07 -0.70 2.14
CA MET A 54 -2.48 -1.08 1.98
C MET A 54 -3.01 -1.83 3.21
N ILE A 55 -2.25 -2.79 3.73
CA ILE A 55 -2.65 -3.58 4.90
C ILE A 55 -2.75 -2.70 6.15
N SER A 56 -1.76 -1.84 6.40
CA SER A 56 -1.81 -0.91 7.54
C SER A 56 -2.98 0.08 7.43
N THR A 57 -3.24 0.62 6.24
CA THR A 57 -4.40 1.50 6.00
C THR A 57 -5.72 0.77 6.24
N PHE A 58 -5.82 -0.47 5.75
CA PHE A 58 -7.01 -1.30 5.93
C PHE A 58 -7.26 -1.61 7.41
N ILE A 59 -6.24 -2.02 8.16
CA ILE A 59 -6.38 -2.33 9.60
C ILE A 59 -6.78 -1.08 10.39
N ASN A 60 -6.09 0.05 10.16
CA ASN A 60 -6.38 1.31 10.87
C ASN A 60 -7.81 1.81 10.59
N THR A 61 -8.22 1.80 9.32
CA THR A 61 -9.56 2.25 8.92
C THR A 61 -10.64 1.31 9.46
N SER A 62 -10.44 0.00 9.35
CA SER A 62 -11.39 -1.00 9.86
C SER A 62 -11.54 -0.92 11.37
N PHE A 63 -10.44 -0.66 12.09
CA PHE A 63 -10.47 -0.46 13.53
C PHE A 63 -11.29 0.77 13.91
N ILE A 64 -11.07 1.90 13.23
CA ILE A 64 -11.82 3.15 13.47
C ILE A 64 -13.31 2.96 13.15
N LEU A 65 -13.63 2.41 11.98
CA LEU A 65 -15.02 2.15 11.59
C LEU A 65 -15.71 1.18 12.55
N GLY A 66 -15.01 0.12 12.96
CA GLY A 66 -15.50 -0.79 14.00
C GLY A 66 -15.79 -0.04 15.30
N ALA A 67 -14.85 0.76 15.81
CA ALA A 67 -15.03 1.53 17.03
C ALA A 67 -16.21 2.51 16.95
N ILE A 68 -16.43 3.15 15.80
CA ILE A 68 -17.58 4.05 15.59
C ILE A 68 -18.89 3.24 15.58
N VAL A 69 -18.96 2.15 14.83
CA VAL A 69 -20.16 1.29 14.74
C VAL A 69 -20.52 0.74 16.12
N PHE A 70 -19.55 0.18 16.85
CA PHE A 70 -19.77 -0.34 18.19
C PHE A 70 -20.06 0.77 19.23
N GLY A 71 -19.30 1.87 19.19
CA GLY A 71 -19.45 2.99 20.11
C GLY A 71 -20.78 3.74 19.97
N LEU A 72 -21.36 3.76 18.76
CA LEU A 72 -22.68 4.34 18.51
C LEU A 72 -23.83 3.37 18.84
N ALA A 73 -23.64 2.07 18.60
CA ALA A 73 -24.70 1.06 18.77
C ALA A 73 -24.89 0.60 20.23
N LEU A 74 -23.81 0.55 21.03
CA LEU A 74 -23.85 0.04 22.41
C LEU A 74 -24.61 0.92 23.42
N PRO A 75 -24.54 2.28 23.38
CA PRO A 75 -25.27 3.12 24.32
C PRO A 75 -26.79 2.90 24.23
N GLY A 76 -27.34 2.85 23.01
CA GLY A 76 -28.77 2.62 22.79
C GLY A 76 -29.25 1.29 23.34
N LEU A 77 -28.43 0.23 23.27
CA LEU A 77 -28.77 -1.10 23.77
C LEU A 77 -28.76 -1.16 25.31
N LEU A 78 -27.81 -0.48 25.96
CA LEU A 78 -27.73 -0.40 27.42
C LEU A 78 -28.91 0.39 28.01
N PHE A 79 -29.31 1.47 27.34
CA PHE A 79 -30.45 2.30 27.77
C PHE A 79 -31.83 1.75 27.34
N TYR A 80 -31.89 0.72 26.48
CA TYR A 80 -33.16 0.11 26.06
C TYR A 80 -33.89 -0.64 27.19
N ARG A 81 -33.16 -1.02 28.25
CA ARG A 81 -33.67 -1.91 29.31
C ARG A 81 -34.56 -1.24 30.37
N GLN A 82 -34.74 0.09 30.37
CA GLN A 82 -35.43 0.81 31.45
C GLN A 82 -36.67 1.63 31.03
N LYS A 83 -37.52 1.11 30.13
CA LYS A 83 -38.85 1.69 29.91
C LYS A 83 -39.91 0.73 30.49
N PRO A 84 -40.43 0.95 31.72
CA PRO A 84 -41.61 0.23 32.16
C PRO A 84 -42.78 0.70 31.27
N VAL A 85 -43.38 -0.26 30.56
CA VAL A 85 -44.63 -0.04 29.83
C VAL A 85 -45.72 0.06 30.89
N VAL A 86 -46.25 1.27 31.09
CA VAL A 86 -47.41 1.57 31.95
C VAL A 86 -48.65 1.63 31.07
#